data_AF-A0A2N2ZM32-F1
#
_entry.id   AF-A0A2N2ZM32-F1
#
_cell.length_a   1.000
_cell.length_b   1.000
_cell.length_c   1.000
_cell.angle_alpha   90.00
_cell.angle_beta   90.00
_cell.angle_gamma   90.00
#
_symmetry.space_group_name_H-M   'P 1'
#
loop_
_entity.id
_entity.type
_entity.pdbx_description
1 polymer ?
#
loop_
_entity_poly.entity_id
_entity_poly.type
_entity_poly.pdbx_seq_one_letter_code
_entity_poly.pdbx_strand_id
1 'polypeptide(L)'
;MNKLYKTADPNLWQGRIDPETTDMPLHWHQTVQYLDLENSNMEIHGQADKIAFLGYACQAGVARNGGRIGAAQGPDSIRKQLAKLPIHGSKIMNLFDAGTVCCREDALET
;
A
#
# COMPACT_ATOMS: atom_id res chain seq x y z
N MET A 1 3.73 4.41 -23.07
CA MET A 1 3.50 5.38 -21.98
C MET A 1 4.25 4.88 -20.77
N ASN A 2 5.19 5.67 -20.24
CA ASN A 2 6.02 5.26 -19.12
C ASN A 2 5.24 5.56 -17.83
N LYS A 3 4.39 4.62 -17.38
CA LYS A 3 3.59 4.83 -16.17
C LYS A 3 4.51 4.81 -14.96
N LEU A 4 4.74 6.00 -14.39
CA LEU A 4 5.40 6.18 -13.10
C LEU A 4 4.52 5.70 -11.95
N TYR A 5 3.24 5.41 -12.22
CA TYR A 5 2.31 4.84 -11.26
C TYR A 5 2.07 3.35 -11.54
N LYS A 6 2.07 2.55 -10.47
CA LYS A 6 1.63 1.16 -10.47
C LYS A 6 0.46 1.03 -9.51
N THR A 7 -0.60 0.38 -9.97
CA THR A 7 -1.72 -0.01 -9.11
C THR A 7 -1.25 -0.94 -8.00
N ALA A 8 -2.05 -1.05 -6.93
CA ALA A 8 -1.75 -1.93 -5.82
C ALA A 8 -1.60 -3.39 -6.28
N ASP A 9 -0.65 -4.11 -5.67
CA ASP A 9 -0.45 -5.54 -5.88
C ASP A 9 -1.07 -6.33 -4.71
N PRO A 10 -2.18 -7.05 -4.93
CA PRO A 10 -2.83 -7.85 -3.89
C PRO A 10 -1.91 -8.92 -3.28
N ASN A 11 -0.86 -9.36 -3.98
CA ASN A 11 0.08 -10.35 -3.45
C ASN A 11 0.93 -9.83 -2.29
N LEU A 12 0.98 -8.52 -2.09
CA LEU A 12 1.66 -7.90 -0.95
C LEU A 12 0.80 -7.94 0.32
N TRP A 13 -0.50 -8.21 0.18
CA TRP A 13 -1.48 -8.27 1.25
C TRP A 13 -1.94 -9.71 1.45
N GLN A 14 -1.05 -10.53 1.99
CA GLN A 14 -1.33 -11.92 2.35
C GLN A 14 -0.86 -12.21 3.76
N GLY A 15 -1.55 -13.13 4.43
CA GLY A 15 -1.22 -13.55 5.78
C GLY A 15 -1.99 -14.80 6.19
N ARG A 16 -1.92 -15.13 7.48
CA ARG A 16 -2.70 -16.21 8.09
C ARG A 16 -4.20 -15.90 7.98
N ILE A 17 -5.00 -16.94 7.77
CA ILE A 17 -6.46 -16.92 7.93
C ILE A 17 -6.79 -17.92 9.03
N ASP A 18 -7.44 -17.45 10.09
CA ASP A 18 -7.83 -18.27 11.23
C ASP A 18 -9.25 -18.83 10.97
N PRO A 19 -9.42 -20.16 10.88
CA PRO A 19 -10.70 -20.77 10.48
C PRO A 19 -11.79 -20.65 11.55
N GLU A 20 -11.43 -20.35 12.80
CA GLU A 20 -12.36 -20.30 13.94
C GLU A 20 -13.10 -18.95 14.05
N THR A 21 -12.75 -17.97 13.23
CA THR A 21 -13.31 -16.61 13.28
C THR A 21 -13.79 -16.21 11.89
N THR A 22 -14.98 -16.69 11.51
CA THR A 22 -15.58 -16.42 10.19
C THR A 22 -16.25 -15.05 10.08
N ASP A 23 -16.63 -14.45 11.21
CA ASP A 23 -17.58 -13.33 11.18
C ASP A 23 -16.91 -11.95 11.20
N MET A 24 -15.63 -11.87 11.56
CA MET A 24 -14.89 -10.60 11.55
C MET A 24 -13.44 -10.76 11.05
N PRO A 25 -12.95 -9.80 10.26
CA PRO A 25 -11.56 -9.80 9.83
C PRO A 25 -10.64 -9.59 11.05
N LEU A 26 -9.61 -10.42 11.16
CA LEU A 26 -8.64 -10.36 12.25
C LEU A 26 -7.35 -9.65 11.86
N HIS A 27 -6.99 -9.64 10.58
CA HIS A 27 -5.74 -9.10 10.08
C HIS A 27 -5.96 -8.10 8.94
N TRP A 28 -5.03 -7.17 8.78
CA TRP A 28 -5.15 -6.06 7.83
C TRP A 28 -5.36 -6.52 6.38
N HIS A 29 -4.72 -7.62 5.97
CA HIS A 29 -4.89 -8.18 4.64
C HIS A 29 -6.34 -8.57 4.31
N GLN A 30 -7.18 -8.80 5.33
CA GLN A 30 -8.58 -9.19 5.15
C GLN A 30 -9.52 -8.00 4.96
N THR A 31 -9.07 -6.76 5.21
CA THR A 31 -9.91 -5.55 5.08
C THR A 31 -9.39 -4.55 4.07
N VAL A 32 -8.15 -4.68 3.61
CA VAL A 32 -7.57 -3.75 2.65
C VAL A 32 -8.34 -3.79 1.32
N GLN A 33 -8.65 -2.60 0.82
CA GLN A 33 -9.29 -2.37 -0.47
C GLN A 33 -8.28 -1.74 -1.43
N TYR A 34 -8.48 -1.89 -2.74
CA TYR A 34 -7.51 -1.41 -3.74
C TYR A 34 -8.08 -0.19 -4.47
N LEU A 35 -7.31 0.90 -4.48
CA LEU A 35 -7.65 2.15 -5.13
C LEU A 35 -6.73 2.34 -6.34
N ASP A 36 -7.33 2.47 -7.52
CA ASP A 36 -6.62 2.88 -8.74
C ASP A 36 -6.75 4.40 -8.89
N LEU A 37 -5.64 5.11 -8.68
CA LEU A 37 -5.60 6.57 -8.75
C LEU A 37 -5.73 7.12 -10.17
N GLU A 38 -5.56 6.29 -11.20
CA GLU A 38 -5.78 6.68 -12.60
C GLU A 38 -7.21 6.41 -13.05
N ASN A 39 -8.03 5.73 -12.24
CA ASN A 39 -9.44 5.52 -12.51
C ASN A 39 -10.29 6.65 -11.93
N SER A 40 -10.60 7.65 -12.77
CA SER A 40 -11.40 8.82 -12.40
C SER A 40 -12.85 8.52 -12.01
N ASN A 41 -13.32 7.29 -12.25
CA ASN A 41 -14.69 6.87 -11.96
C ASN A 41 -14.80 6.09 -10.63
N MET A 42 -13.73 6.00 -9.84
CA MET A 42 -13.79 5.36 -8.53
C MET A 42 -14.51 6.24 -7.51
N GLU A 43 -15.54 5.68 -6.90
CA GLU A 43 -16.26 6.29 -5.80
C GLU A 43 -15.93 5.55 -4.49
N ILE A 44 -15.51 6.30 -3.47
CA ILE A 44 -15.25 5.74 -2.13
C ILE A 44 -16.44 6.04 -1.22
N HIS A 45 -17.35 5.07 -1.11
CA HIS A 45 -18.57 5.18 -0.33
C HIS A 45 -18.36 5.00 1.19
N GLY A 46 -19.40 5.32 1.96
CA GLY A 46 -19.45 5.10 3.41
C GLY A 46 -19.03 6.32 4.26
N GLN A 47 -19.55 6.37 5.49
CA GLN A 47 -19.31 7.43 6.48
C GLN A 47 -18.13 7.14 7.42
N ALA A 48 -17.56 5.94 7.36
CA ALA A 48 -16.40 5.57 8.17
C ALA A 48 -15.14 6.32 7.70
N ASP A 49 -14.20 6.50 8.63
CA ASP A 49 -12.88 7.05 8.34
C ASP A 49 -12.13 6.16 7.33
N LYS A 50 -11.45 6.82 6.39
CA LYS A 50 -10.76 6.19 5.26
C LYS A 50 -9.29 6.52 5.32
N ILE A 51 -8.43 5.51 5.22
CA ILE A 51 -6.97 5.66 5.23
C ILE A 51 -6.44 4.95 4.00
N ALA A 52 -5.57 5.62 3.23
CA ALA A 52 -4.92 5.03 2.06
C ALA A 52 -3.40 4.99 2.22
N PHE A 53 -2.79 3.87 1.84
CA PHE A 53 -1.35 3.74 1.64
C PHE A 53 -0.99 4.13 0.21
N LEU A 54 -0.02 5.04 0.06
CA LEU A 54 0.61 5.33 -1.22
C LEU A 54 2.11 5.10 -1.09
N GLY A 55 2.63 4.19 -1.92
CA GLY A 55 4.05 3.89 -1.96
C GLY A 55 4.81 4.91 -2.80
N TYR A 56 6.00 5.30 -2.35
CA TYR A 56 6.96 6.02 -3.19
C TYR A 56 8.25 5.20 -3.30
N ALA A 57 8.38 4.47 -4.40
CA ALA A 57 9.52 3.62 -4.70
C ALA A 57 10.63 4.47 -5.37
N CYS A 58 11.42 5.15 -4.54
CA CYS A 58 12.54 5.97 -4.98
C CYS A 58 13.77 5.72 -4.12
N GLN A 59 14.94 5.67 -4.76
CA GLN A 59 16.24 5.56 -4.08
C GLN A 59 17.31 6.47 -4.69
N ALA A 60 16.95 7.30 -5.67
CA ALA A 60 17.87 8.21 -6.32
C ALA A 60 18.48 9.23 -5.34
N GLY A 61 17.67 9.77 -4.43
CA GLY A 61 18.11 10.77 -3.45
C GLY A 61 19.04 10.15 -2.42
N VAL A 62 18.79 8.88 -2.08
CA VAL A 62 19.68 8.08 -1.22
C VAL A 62 21.03 7.92 -1.90
N ALA A 63 21.06 7.57 -3.19
CA ALA A 63 22.29 7.43 -3.96
C ALA A 63 23.06 8.76 -4.08
N ARG A 64 22.36 9.87 -4.40
CA ARG A 64 22.93 11.23 -4.50
C ARG A 64 23.61 11.67 -3.21
N ASN A 65 23.03 11.30 -2.07
CA ASN A 65 23.56 11.64 -0.75
C ASN A 65 24.62 10.65 -0.23
N GLY A 66 25.15 9.76 -1.09
CA GLY A 66 26.16 8.77 -0.72
C GLY A 66 25.64 7.67 0.22
N GLY A 67 24.31 7.52 0.31
CA GLY A 67 23.67 6.50 1.11
C GLY A 67 23.67 5.12 0.46
N ARG A 68 23.25 4.11 1.21
CA ARG A 68 23.09 2.74 0.71
C ARG A 68 21.73 2.58 0.02
N ILE A 69 21.75 2.16 -1.24
CA ILE A 69 20.53 1.91 -2.03
C ILE A 69 19.65 0.80 -1.44
N GLY A 70 18.37 0.79 -1.81
CA GLY A 70 17.38 -0.20 -1.34
C GLY A 70 16.02 0.41 -0.95
N ALA A 71 15.95 1.71 -0.73
CA ALA A 71 14.72 2.41 -0.31
C ALA A 71 13.54 2.22 -1.28
N ALA A 72 13.82 2.00 -2.57
CA ALA A 72 12.78 1.73 -3.57
C ALA A 72 11.99 0.43 -3.30
N GLN A 73 12.56 -0.53 -2.55
CA GLN A 73 11.90 -1.77 -2.13
C GLN A 73 11.09 -1.61 -0.83
N GLY A 74 11.21 -0.44 -0.18
CA GLY A 74 10.57 -0.12 1.08
C GLY A 74 9.05 -0.27 1.04
N PRO A 75 8.33 0.34 0.07
CA PRO A 75 6.87 0.26 0.02
C PRO A 75 6.34 -1.17 0.05
N ASP A 76 6.88 -2.06 -0.77
CA ASP A 76 6.43 -3.45 -0.85
C ASP A 76 6.80 -4.24 0.41
N SER A 77 7.98 -3.98 0.96
CA SER A 77 8.44 -4.62 2.21
C SER A 77 7.56 -4.23 3.39
N ILE A 78 7.16 -2.96 3.48
CA ILE A 78 6.27 -2.45 4.52
C ILE A 78 4.88 -3.09 4.39
N ARG A 79 4.29 -3.13 3.19
CA ARG A 79 2.99 -3.79 2.95
C ARG A 79 2.98 -5.25 3.42
N LYS A 80 4.00 -6.02 3.05
CA LYS A 80 4.13 -7.44 3.46
C LYS A 80 4.18 -7.63 4.98
N GLN A 81 4.69 -6.65 5.74
CA GLN A 81 4.71 -6.72 7.20
C GLN A 81 3.38 -6.24 7.79
N LEU A 82 2.83 -5.12 7.28
CA LEU A 82 1.53 -4.59 7.73
C LEU A 82 0.39 -5.59 7.49
N ALA A 83 0.41 -6.33 6.38
CA ALA A 83 -0.59 -7.33 6.04
C ALA A 83 -0.84 -8.36 7.15
N LYS A 84 0.19 -8.68 7.92
CA LYS A 84 0.18 -9.70 8.98
C LYS A 84 -0.26 -9.14 10.34
N LEU A 85 -0.42 -7.82 10.47
CA LEU A 85 -0.78 -7.22 11.74
C LEU A 85 -2.26 -7.47 12.04
N PRO A 86 -2.60 -7.71 13.32
CA PRO A 86 -3.98 -7.81 13.72
C PRO A 86 -4.67 -6.44 13.66
N ILE A 87 -5.96 -6.46 13.34
CA ILE A 87 -6.83 -5.30 13.40
C ILE A 87 -7.27 -5.12 14.85
N HIS A 88 -7.11 -3.90 15.36
CA HIS A 88 -7.54 -3.53 16.70
C HIS A 88 -8.64 -2.47 16.62
N GLY A 89 -9.68 -2.61 17.43
CA GLY A 89 -10.74 -1.62 17.59
C GLY A 89 -12.15 -2.16 17.33
N SER A 90 -13.15 -1.48 17.88
CA SER A 90 -14.58 -1.78 17.68
C SER A 90 -15.15 -1.22 16.38
N LYS A 91 -14.41 -0.33 15.70
CA LYS A 91 -14.74 0.20 14.38
C LYS A 91 -13.71 -0.29 13.37
N ILE A 92 -14.16 -1.04 12.39
CA ILE A 92 -13.35 -1.42 11.24
C ILE A 92 -13.14 -0.14 10.41
N MET A 93 -11.89 0.35 10.33
CA MET A 93 -11.53 1.43 9.43
C MET A 93 -11.45 0.91 7.99
N ASN A 94 -11.82 1.75 7.02
CA ASN A 94 -11.66 1.41 5.61
C ASN A 94 -10.20 1.69 5.21
N LEU A 95 -9.41 0.63 5.11
CA LEU A 95 -8.02 0.68 4.68
C LEU A 95 -7.94 0.49 3.17
N PHE A 96 -7.19 1.36 2.51
CA PHE A 96 -6.96 1.30 1.07
C PHE A 96 -5.46 1.19 0.77
N ASP A 97 -5.12 0.46 -0.28
CA ASP A 97 -3.83 0.56 -0.95
C ASP A 97 -4.05 1.24 -2.30
N ALA A 98 -3.45 2.42 -2.43
CA ALA A 98 -3.51 3.25 -3.63
C ALA A 98 -2.38 2.95 -4.62
N GLY A 99 -1.57 1.92 -4.38
CA GLY A 99 -0.47 1.54 -5.26
C GLY A 99 0.84 2.30 -4.97
N THR A 100 1.71 2.36 -5.97
CA THR A 100 3.08 2.86 -5.81
C THR A 100 3.45 3.78 -6.96
N VAL A 101 3.95 4.98 -6.63
CA VAL A 101 4.65 5.85 -7.55
C VAL A 101 6.14 5.48 -7.56
N CYS A 102 6.71 5.31 -8.74
CA CYS A 102 8.12 5.01 -8.97
C CYS A 102 8.84 6.27 -9.47
N CYS A 103 10.08 6.45 -9.03
CA CYS A 103 11.00 7.44 -9.63
C CYS A 103 11.73 6.78 -10.80
N ARG A 104 11.80 7.47 -11.96
CA ARG A 104 12.59 6.99 -13.10
C ARG A 104 14.03 7.38 -12.89
N GLU A 105 14.91 6.39 -12.74
CA GLU A 105 16.35 6.60 -12.64
C GLU A 105 16.69 7.68 -11.62
N ASP A 106 17.22 8.82 -12.05
CA ASP A 106 17.62 9.96 -11.22
C ASP A 106 16.69 11.18 -11.38
N ALA A 107 15.51 11.01 -11.99
CA ALA A 107 14.55 12.09 -12.23
C ALA A 107 13.70 12.40 -10.98
N LEU A 108 14.37 12.87 -9.93
CA LEU A 108 13.74 13.35 -8.69
C LEU A 108 13.01 14.69 -8.85
N GLU A 109 13.46 15.48 -9.81
CA GLU A 109 13.03 16.86 -10.03
C GLU A 109 12.80 17.06 -11.54
N THR A 110 11.89 17.98 -11.88
CA THR A 110 11.62 18.43 -13.26
C THR A 110 12.55 19.54 -13.67
#